data_AF-A0A3C0UQJ6-F1
#
_entry.id   AF-A0A3C0UQJ6-F1
#
_cell.length_a   1.000
_cell.length_b   1.000
_cell.length_c   1.000
_cell.angle_alpha   90.00
_cell.angle_beta   90.00
_cell.angle_gamma   90.00
#
_symmetry.space_group_name_H-M   'P 1'
#
loop_
_entity.id
_entity.type
_entity.pdbx_description
1 polymer ?
#
loop_
_entity_poly.entity_id
_entity_poly.type
_entity_poly.pdbx_seq_one_letter_code
_entity_poly.pdbx_strand_id
1 'polypeptide(L)'
;MKTLLLALIVGFIATSSALAQLSNDNSLNVQIDGKEFKTAPRRIRMGNVWYITANATSPDKSLRFWFATWSNSDTPEVGLYKIVDEDFNGEKYWQSLVSEGKYKGVAYVKYVEETRSPRMEYHVGKSKRENGGEIEVVKAENGYLEGKFSCVLDGTHFKEKTSATALGGLGRLKSKLEDKVFTSATGYDSDIDPEGRGYKKTDDKDEIKLTTGVFKLKFEK
;
A
#
# COMPACT_ATOMS: atom_id res chain seq x y z
N MET A 1 51.17 0.42 -10.48
CA MET A 1 49.85 0.32 -11.16
C MET A 1 48.90 -0.68 -10.51
N LYS A 2 49.33 -1.91 -10.16
CA LYS A 2 48.46 -2.92 -9.51
C LYS A 2 47.89 -2.48 -8.14
N THR A 3 48.66 -1.74 -7.35
CA THR A 3 48.24 -1.21 -6.05
C THR A 3 47.24 -0.05 -6.13
N LEU A 4 47.30 0.76 -7.20
CA LEU A 4 46.35 1.86 -7.44
C LEU A 4 44.99 1.34 -7.91
N LEU A 5 44.98 0.27 -8.72
CA LEU A 5 43.76 -0.39 -9.17
C LEU A 5 43.04 -1.10 -8.01
N LEU A 6 43.80 -1.68 -7.08
CA LEU A 6 43.26 -2.35 -5.89
C LEU A 6 42.62 -1.34 -4.92
N ALA A 7 43.24 -0.17 -4.74
CA ALA A 7 42.69 0.91 -3.92
C ALA A 7 41.40 1.50 -4.51
N LEU A 8 41.30 1.59 -5.85
CA LEU A 8 40.10 2.06 -6.53
C LEU A 8 38.92 1.07 -6.38
N ILE A 9 39.18 -0.23 -6.45
CA ILE A 9 38.17 -1.29 -6.28
C ILE A 9 37.67 -1.35 -4.83
N VAL A 10 38.56 -1.24 -3.84
CA VAL A 10 38.17 -1.20 -2.42
C VAL A 10 37.42 0.09 -2.08
N GLY A 11 37.78 1.23 -2.70
CA GLY A 11 37.05 2.48 -2.57
C GLY A 11 35.61 2.42 -3.13
N PHE A 12 35.39 1.69 -4.23
CA PHE A 12 34.07 1.51 -4.84
C PHE A 12 33.16 0.55 -4.07
N ILE A 13 33.74 -0.43 -3.36
CA ILE A 13 32.98 -1.36 -2.50
C ILE A 13 32.58 -0.67 -1.18
N ALA A 14 33.37 0.30 -0.70
CA ALA A 14 33.07 1.05 0.51
C ALA A 14 31.95 2.11 0.33
N THR A 15 31.71 2.61 -0.89
CA THR A 15 30.63 3.59 -1.14
C THR A 15 29.28 2.94 -1.44
N SER A 16 29.23 1.64 -1.78
CA SER A 16 27.99 0.92 -2.08
C SER A 16 27.22 0.44 -0.84
N SER A 17 27.84 0.46 0.34
CA SER A 17 27.19 0.17 1.62
C SER A 17 26.52 1.40 2.27
N ALA A 18 26.69 2.59 1.68
CA ALA A 18 26.09 3.84 2.16
C ALA A 18 24.72 4.18 1.54
N LEU A 19 24.18 3.34 0.64
CA LEU A 19 22.74 3.26 0.39
C LEU A 19 22.10 2.40 1.49
N ALA A 20 22.42 2.71 2.74
CA ALA A 20 21.67 2.20 3.87
C ALA A 20 20.21 2.56 3.62
N GLN A 21 19.34 1.55 3.64
CA GLN A 21 17.90 1.73 3.78
C GLN A 21 17.63 2.96 4.64
N LEU A 22 16.99 3.98 4.07
CA LEU A 22 16.36 5.04 4.86
C LEU A 22 15.64 4.35 6.02
N SER A 23 16.11 4.58 7.25
CA SER A 23 15.56 3.94 8.45
C SER A 23 14.06 4.24 8.48
N ASN A 24 13.26 3.22 8.17
CA ASN A 24 11.81 3.35 8.18
C ASN A 24 11.32 2.92 9.55
N ASP A 25 11.21 3.88 10.47
CA ASP A 25 10.72 3.64 11.84
C ASP A 25 9.19 3.42 11.88
N ASN A 26 8.52 3.40 10.72
CA ASN A 26 7.11 3.13 10.62
C ASN A 26 6.83 1.63 10.77
N SER A 27 5.64 1.30 11.28
CA SER A 27 5.16 -0.08 11.35
C SER A 27 3.69 -0.17 10.97
N LEU A 28 3.30 -1.26 10.34
CA LEU A 28 1.92 -1.70 10.18
C LEU A 28 1.88 -3.15 10.66
N ASN A 29 0.90 -3.45 11.51
CA ASN A 29 0.53 -4.80 11.89
C ASN A 29 -0.97 -4.97 11.69
N VAL A 30 -1.39 -6.01 10.96
CA VAL A 30 -2.80 -6.32 10.72
C VAL A 30 -2.93 -7.82 10.49
N GLN A 31 -4.09 -8.40 10.83
CA GLN A 31 -4.43 -9.75 10.42
C GLN A 31 -5.27 -9.71 9.15
N ILE A 32 -4.83 -10.41 8.12
CA ILE A 32 -5.52 -10.58 6.84
C ILE A 32 -6.04 -12.00 6.79
N ASP A 33 -7.36 -12.17 6.88
CA ASP A 33 -8.02 -13.48 6.97
C ASP A 33 -7.42 -14.39 8.06
N GLY A 34 -7.12 -13.78 9.22
CA GLY A 34 -6.52 -14.44 10.38
C GLY A 34 -5.01 -14.70 10.27
N LYS A 35 -4.36 -14.33 9.17
CA LYS A 35 -2.91 -14.43 9.00
C LYS A 35 -2.24 -13.11 9.33
N GLU A 36 -1.18 -13.16 10.13
CA GLU A 36 -0.43 -11.96 10.49
C GLU A 36 0.27 -11.34 9.28
N PHE A 37 0.11 -10.03 9.13
CA PHE A 37 0.76 -9.21 8.12
C PHE A 37 1.46 -8.03 8.79
N LYS A 38 2.79 -8.10 8.84
CA LYS A 38 3.66 -7.07 9.39
C LYS A 38 4.48 -6.43 8.30
N THR A 39 4.53 -5.10 8.27
CA THR A 39 5.41 -4.38 7.36
C THR A 39 5.78 -2.98 7.88
N ALA A 40 6.73 -2.32 7.21
CA ALA A 40 7.11 -0.94 7.47
C ALA A 40 6.51 -0.03 6.37
N PRO A 41 5.34 0.61 6.61
CA PRO A 41 4.72 1.47 5.62
C PRO A 41 5.55 2.70 5.32
N ARG A 42 5.38 3.26 4.12
CA ARG A 42 5.96 4.54 3.71
C ARG A 42 4.86 5.57 3.51
N ARG A 43 5.18 6.81 3.85
CA ARG A 43 4.32 7.96 3.58
C ARG A 43 4.67 8.51 2.20
N ILE A 44 3.66 8.77 1.38
CA ILE A 44 3.87 9.42 0.10
C ILE A 44 2.78 10.48 -0.10
N ARG A 45 3.13 11.53 -0.84
CA ARG A 45 2.26 12.68 -1.11
C ARG A 45 1.91 12.71 -2.60
N MET A 46 0.65 12.94 -2.94
CA MET A 46 0.19 13.22 -4.30
C MET A 46 -0.78 14.40 -4.29
N GLY A 47 -0.27 15.59 -4.62
CA GLY A 47 -1.05 16.84 -4.52
C GLY A 47 -1.46 17.17 -3.09
N ASN A 48 -2.77 17.38 -2.89
CA ASN A 48 -3.41 17.65 -1.59
C ASN A 48 -3.96 16.37 -0.91
N VAL A 49 -3.74 15.20 -1.51
CA VAL A 49 -4.18 13.91 -0.96
C VAL A 49 -3.00 13.19 -0.32
N TRP A 50 -3.26 12.65 0.87
CA TRP A 50 -2.30 11.88 1.67
C TRP A 50 -2.52 10.41 1.45
N TYR A 51 -1.44 9.66 1.23
CA TYR A 51 -1.55 8.21 1.13
C TYR A 51 -0.45 7.51 1.93
N ILE A 52 -0.86 6.48 2.66
CA ILE A 52 0.00 5.55 3.37
C ILE A 52 0.09 4.31 2.48
N THR A 53 1.28 4.01 1.97
CA THR A 53 1.54 2.72 1.32
C THR A 53 2.19 1.80 2.31
N ALA A 54 1.46 0.80 2.77
CA ALA A 54 2.00 -0.29 3.58
C ALA A 54 2.37 -1.46 2.67
N ASN A 55 3.49 -1.31 1.97
CA ASN A 55 4.02 -2.36 1.10
C ASN A 55 4.65 -3.44 1.97
N ALA A 56 4.43 -4.73 1.71
CA ALA A 56 5.13 -5.80 2.40
C ALA A 56 6.62 -5.81 2.05
N THR A 57 7.45 -6.33 2.95
CA THR A 57 8.88 -6.59 2.70
C THR A 57 9.11 -7.59 1.55
N SER A 58 8.11 -8.43 1.26
CA SER A 58 8.03 -9.24 0.04
C SER A 58 7.15 -8.55 -0.99
N PRO A 59 7.58 -8.33 -2.25
CA PRO A 59 6.83 -7.60 -3.28
C PRO A 59 5.56 -8.33 -3.79
N ASP A 60 5.06 -9.29 -3.02
CA ASP A 60 3.89 -10.13 -3.33
C ASP A 60 2.61 -9.58 -2.70
N LYS A 61 2.72 -8.71 -1.69
CA LYS A 61 1.57 -8.19 -0.94
C LYS A 61 1.68 -6.68 -0.73
N SER A 62 0.58 -5.98 -0.90
CA SER A 62 0.50 -4.53 -0.77
C SER A 62 -0.80 -4.15 -0.07
N LEU A 63 -0.72 -3.38 1.02
CA LEU A 63 -1.87 -2.78 1.66
C LEU A 63 -1.73 -1.26 1.59
N ARG A 64 -2.73 -0.57 1.06
CA ARG A 64 -2.68 0.87 0.82
C ARG A 64 -3.89 1.56 1.41
N PHE A 65 -3.64 2.74 1.96
CA PHE A 65 -4.64 3.61 2.55
C PHE A 65 -4.53 4.99 1.92
N TRP A 66 -5.64 5.52 1.42
CA TRP A 66 -5.74 6.90 0.96
C TRP A 66 -6.62 7.66 1.93
N PHE A 67 -6.15 8.81 2.43
CA PHE A 67 -6.89 9.67 3.34
C PHE A 67 -7.24 10.97 2.64
N ALA A 68 -8.50 11.37 2.76
CA ALA A 68 -8.97 12.71 2.40
C ALA A 68 -9.54 13.38 3.65
N THR A 69 -9.01 14.54 4.02
CA THR A 69 -9.45 15.33 5.18
C THR A 69 -10.46 16.39 4.74
N TRP A 70 -11.39 16.76 5.62
CA TRP A 70 -12.36 17.83 5.32
C TRP A 70 -11.72 19.22 5.29
N SER A 71 -10.65 19.39 6.06
CA SER A 71 -9.88 20.64 6.15
C SER A 71 -8.91 20.85 5.00
N ASN A 72 -8.77 19.87 4.09
CA ASN A 72 -7.66 19.81 3.12
C ASN A 72 -6.28 19.91 3.79
N SER A 73 -6.18 19.49 5.06
CA SER A 73 -4.92 19.43 5.80
C SER A 73 -3.88 18.62 5.03
N ASP A 74 -2.64 19.07 5.14
CA ASP A 74 -1.45 18.39 4.68
C ASP A 74 -1.07 17.20 5.58
N THR A 75 -1.91 16.79 6.52
CA THR A 75 -1.59 15.72 7.46
C THR A 75 -2.89 15.09 7.93
N PRO A 76 -2.97 13.74 8.08
CA PRO A 76 -4.11 13.14 8.76
C PRO A 76 -4.26 13.75 10.16
N GLU A 77 -5.39 14.42 10.38
CA GLU A 77 -5.79 14.91 11.69
C GLU A 77 -6.09 13.75 12.63
N VAL A 78 -5.86 13.99 13.92
CA VAL A 78 -6.33 13.12 15.00
C VAL A 78 -7.86 13.09 14.99
N GLY A 79 -8.42 11.89 14.98
CA GLY A 79 -9.86 11.66 14.95
C GLY A 79 -10.25 10.45 14.10
N LEU A 80 -11.55 10.32 13.85
CA LEU A 80 -12.12 9.20 13.12
C LEU A 80 -12.21 9.48 11.62
N TYR A 81 -11.88 8.48 10.81
CA TYR A 81 -12.07 8.48 9.37
C TYR A 81 -13.04 7.38 8.98
N LYS A 82 -14.01 7.73 8.13
CA LYS A 82 -14.94 6.75 7.58
C LYS A 82 -14.29 5.99 6.42
N ILE A 83 -14.29 4.66 6.44
CA ILE A 83 -13.83 3.88 5.29
C ILE A 83 -14.93 3.84 4.22
N VAL A 84 -14.56 4.14 2.97
CA VAL A 84 -15.48 4.29 1.81
C VAL A 84 -15.04 3.43 0.62
N ASP A 85 -15.86 3.38 -0.43
CA ASP A 85 -15.54 2.70 -1.70
C ASP A 85 -14.74 3.58 -2.68
N GLU A 86 -14.24 2.96 -3.76
CA GLU A 86 -13.49 3.64 -4.83
C GLU A 86 -14.35 4.68 -5.56
N ASP A 87 -15.65 4.44 -5.66
CA ASP A 87 -16.63 5.33 -6.32
C ASP A 87 -17.17 6.43 -5.40
N PHE A 88 -16.49 6.72 -4.29
CA PHE A 88 -16.88 7.77 -3.36
C PHE A 88 -16.64 9.17 -3.94
N ASN A 89 -17.60 9.64 -4.75
CA ASN A 89 -17.58 10.97 -5.37
C ASN A 89 -18.97 11.67 -5.36
N GLY A 90 -19.89 11.21 -4.51
CA GLY A 90 -21.22 11.81 -4.41
C GLY A 90 -21.22 13.02 -3.48
N GLU A 91 -21.42 14.23 -4.00
CA GLU A 91 -21.53 15.48 -3.22
C GLU A 91 -22.52 15.35 -2.04
N LYS A 92 -23.65 14.67 -2.25
CA LYS A 92 -24.66 14.38 -1.22
C LYS A 92 -24.14 13.53 -0.06
N TYR A 93 -23.28 12.54 -0.33
CA TYR A 93 -22.71 11.66 0.69
C TYR A 93 -21.59 12.35 1.46
N TRP A 94 -20.84 13.22 0.78
CA TRP A 94 -19.83 14.05 1.42
C TRP A 94 -20.48 15.00 2.43
N GLN A 95 -21.54 15.68 2.02
CA GLN A 95 -22.29 16.59 2.88
C GLN A 95 -22.93 15.87 4.08
N SER A 96 -23.44 14.64 3.91
CA SER A 96 -24.00 13.88 5.04
C SER A 96 -22.93 13.55 6.09
N LEU A 97 -21.78 13.02 5.66
CA LEU A 97 -20.69 12.67 6.59
C LEU A 97 -20.08 13.90 7.29
N VAL A 98 -20.02 15.03 6.60
CA VAL A 98 -19.58 16.31 7.20
C VAL A 98 -20.62 16.80 8.20
N SER A 99 -21.91 16.72 7.88
CA SER A 99 -23.00 17.16 8.77
C SER A 99 -23.13 16.33 10.04
N GLU A 100 -22.70 15.06 10.02
CA GLU A 100 -22.63 14.21 11.21
C GLU A 100 -21.61 14.72 12.24
N GLY A 101 -20.62 15.53 11.81
CA GLY A 101 -19.59 16.13 12.68
C GLY A 101 -18.64 15.13 13.36
N LYS A 102 -18.85 13.82 13.17
CA LYS A 102 -18.10 12.73 13.80
C LYS A 102 -16.72 12.53 13.16
N TYR A 103 -16.63 12.62 11.83
CA TYR A 103 -15.44 12.25 11.08
C TYR A 103 -14.59 13.46 10.72
N LYS A 104 -13.26 13.26 10.70
CA LYS A 104 -12.27 14.21 10.19
C LYS A 104 -12.05 14.11 8.69
N GLY A 105 -12.52 13.03 8.08
CA GLY A 105 -12.30 12.69 6.70
C GLY A 105 -12.83 11.33 6.33
N VAL A 106 -12.45 10.89 5.13
CA VAL A 106 -12.67 9.53 4.63
C VAL A 106 -11.35 8.84 4.32
N ALA A 107 -11.39 7.52 4.33
CA ALA A 107 -10.30 6.67 3.94
C ALA A 107 -10.74 5.61 2.91
N TYR A 108 -9.89 5.35 1.92
CA TYR A 108 -10.05 4.21 1.00
C TYR A 108 -8.93 3.21 1.28
N VAL A 109 -9.26 1.91 1.30
CA VAL A 109 -8.32 0.83 1.62
C VAL A 109 -8.28 -0.16 0.45
N LYS A 110 -7.08 -0.48 -0.02
CA LYS A 110 -6.85 -1.48 -1.07
C LYS A 110 -5.79 -2.48 -0.64
N TYR A 111 -6.11 -3.76 -0.73
CA TYR A 111 -5.18 -4.86 -0.57
C TYR A 111 -4.93 -5.54 -1.92
N VAL A 112 -3.69 -5.93 -2.18
CA VAL A 112 -3.32 -6.73 -3.35
C VAL A 112 -2.36 -7.83 -2.91
N GLU A 113 -2.65 -9.05 -3.30
CA GLU A 113 -1.82 -10.23 -3.10
C GLU A 113 -1.55 -10.92 -4.44
N GLU A 114 -0.29 -11.17 -4.76
CA GLU A 114 0.12 -12.06 -5.83
C GLU A 114 -0.12 -13.51 -5.40
N THR A 115 -1.15 -14.15 -5.95
CA THR A 115 -1.49 -15.54 -5.64
C THR A 115 -0.70 -16.54 -6.49
N ARG A 116 -0.12 -16.10 -7.60
CA ARG A 116 0.74 -16.93 -8.45
C ARG A 116 1.93 -16.15 -9.01
N SER A 117 3.11 -16.70 -8.78
CA SER A 117 4.37 -16.07 -9.16
C SER A 117 4.92 -16.49 -10.52
N PRO A 118 5.67 -15.60 -11.22
CA PRO A 118 5.85 -14.17 -10.96
C PRO A 118 4.72 -13.33 -11.57
N ARG A 119 3.96 -12.60 -10.74
CA ARG A 119 2.93 -11.64 -11.15
C ARG A 119 1.98 -12.22 -12.21
N MET A 120 1.44 -13.43 -11.97
CA MET A 120 0.58 -14.14 -12.92
C MET A 120 -0.88 -14.04 -12.54
N GLU A 121 -1.16 -14.14 -11.24
CA GLU A 121 -2.49 -14.09 -10.68
C GLU A 121 -2.48 -13.26 -9.41
N TYR A 122 -3.58 -12.56 -9.16
CA TYR A 122 -3.73 -11.67 -8.03
C TYR A 122 -5.07 -11.87 -7.35
N HIS A 123 -5.10 -11.53 -6.06
CA HIS A 123 -6.28 -11.33 -5.25
C HIS A 123 -6.27 -9.88 -4.78
N VAL A 124 -7.31 -9.14 -5.14
CA VAL A 124 -7.42 -7.70 -4.87
C VAL A 124 -8.64 -7.47 -3.99
N GLY A 125 -8.42 -6.87 -2.83
CA GLY A 125 -9.48 -6.37 -1.95
C GLY A 125 -9.63 -4.86 -2.09
N LYS A 126 -10.85 -4.38 -2.30
CA LYS A 126 -11.19 -2.94 -2.27
C LYS A 126 -12.17 -2.66 -1.15
N SER A 127 -11.99 -1.55 -0.42
CA SER A 127 -12.94 -1.20 0.62
C SER A 127 -14.32 -0.90 0.03
N LYS A 128 -15.34 -1.25 0.80
CA LYS A 128 -16.75 -1.01 0.47
C LYS A 128 -17.33 0.08 1.34
N ARG A 129 -18.35 0.75 0.83
CA ARG A 129 -19.07 1.81 1.54
C ARG A 129 -19.88 1.26 2.71
N GLU A 130 -20.60 0.17 2.49
CA GLU A 130 -21.38 -0.50 3.53
C GLU A 130 -20.48 -1.41 4.36
N ASN A 131 -20.48 -1.27 5.68
CA ASN A 131 -19.64 -2.05 6.59
C ASN A 131 -18.12 -1.95 6.33
N GLY A 132 -17.67 -0.87 5.67
CA GLY A 132 -16.26 -0.61 5.41
C GLY A 132 -15.41 -0.38 6.65
N GLY A 133 -16.02 -0.12 7.81
CA GLY A 133 -15.32 0.17 9.06
C GLY A 133 -14.90 1.63 9.21
N GLU A 134 -14.02 1.87 10.19
CA GLU A 134 -13.51 3.18 10.56
C GLU A 134 -12.01 3.06 10.87
N ILE A 135 -11.28 4.16 10.68
CA ILE A 135 -9.88 4.30 11.11
C ILE A 135 -9.83 5.37 12.19
N GLU A 136 -9.39 5.00 13.39
CA GLU A 136 -9.13 5.93 14.47
C GLU A 136 -7.67 6.34 14.46
N VAL A 137 -7.40 7.63 14.25
CA VAL A 137 -6.05 8.20 14.25
C VAL A 137 -5.83 8.94 15.57
N VAL A 138 -4.78 8.56 16.30
CA VAL A 138 -4.34 9.18 17.55
C VAL A 138 -2.90 9.65 17.46
N LYS A 139 -2.56 10.66 18.26
CA LYS A 139 -1.18 11.13 18.39
C LYS A 139 -0.48 10.32 19.48
N ALA A 140 0.61 9.65 19.12
CA ALA A 140 1.50 9.01 20.09
C ALA A 140 2.52 10.01 20.64
N GLU A 141 2.95 9.79 21.89
CA GLU A 141 3.78 10.71 22.68
C GLU A 141 5.14 11.07 22.03
N ASN A 142 5.61 10.26 21.08
CA ASN A 142 6.95 10.36 20.48
C ASN A 142 6.99 11.01 19.09
N GLY A 143 5.99 11.82 18.73
CA GLY A 143 5.91 12.40 17.39
C GLY A 143 5.50 11.38 16.32
N TYR A 144 4.78 10.34 16.71
CA TYR A 144 4.20 9.38 15.77
C TYR A 144 2.68 9.59 15.69
N LEU A 145 2.11 9.35 14.52
CA LEU A 145 0.68 9.07 14.37
C LEU A 145 0.46 7.57 14.47
N GLU A 146 -0.47 7.16 15.31
CA GLU A 146 -0.93 5.79 15.39
C GLU A 146 -2.35 5.72 14.84
N GLY A 147 -2.64 4.73 14.01
CA GLY A 147 -3.97 4.49 13.49
C GLY A 147 -4.43 3.07 13.78
N LYS A 148 -5.66 2.94 14.28
CA LYS A 148 -6.30 1.65 14.56
C LYS A 148 -7.47 1.44 13.62
N PHE A 149 -7.57 0.26 13.03
CA PHE A 149 -8.63 -0.04 12.07
C PHE A 149 -9.02 -1.52 12.06
N SER A 150 -10.22 -1.78 11.58
CA SER A 150 -10.68 -3.10 11.14
C SER A 150 -11.71 -2.89 10.05
N CYS A 151 -11.62 -3.66 8.97
CA CYS A 151 -12.50 -3.52 7.82
C CYS A 151 -12.63 -4.82 7.03
N VAL A 152 -13.68 -4.86 6.21
CA VAL A 152 -13.92 -5.94 5.26
C VAL A 152 -13.83 -5.36 3.86
N LEU A 153 -13.01 -5.97 3.02
CA LEU A 153 -12.81 -5.58 1.63
C LEU A 153 -13.55 -6.54 0.70
N ASP A 154 -14.07 -6.02 -0.41
CA ASP A 154 -14.59 -6.84 -1.49
C ASP A 154 -13.43 -7.40 -2.31
N GLY A 155 -13.26 -8.72 -2.20
CA GLY A 155 -12.21 -9.48 -2.85
C GLY A 155 -12.58 -9.82 -4.29
N THR A 156 -11.58 -9.80 -5.15
CA THR A 156 -11.70 -10.10 -6.57
C THR A 156 -10.40 -10.72 -7.07
N HIS A 157 -10.49 -11.80 -7.83
CA HIS A 157 -9.33 -12.39 -8.48
C HIS A 157 -9.06 -11.81 -9.88
N PHE A 158 -7.78 -11.74 -10.22
CA PHE A 158 -7.29 -11.32 -11.52
C PHE A 158 -6.32 -12.37 -12.06
N LYS A 159 -6.45 -12.69 -13.34
CA LYS A 159 -5.56 -13.62 -14.04
C LYS A 159 -4.98 -12.97 -15.28
N GLU A 160 -3.71 -13.23 -15.57
CA GLU A 160 -3.10 -12.70 -16.79
C GLU A 160 -3.84 -13.18 -18.04
N LYS A 161 -4.12 -12.27 -18.98
CA LYS A 161 -4.72 -12.66 -20.27
C LYS A 161 -3.72 -13.53 -21.02
N THR A 162 -4.18 -14.64 -21.58
CA THR A 162 -3.35 -15.53 -22.41
C THR A 162 -2.65 -14.79 -23.55
N SER A 163 -3.27 -13.74 -24.10
CA SER A 163 -2.67 -12.88 -25.12
C SER A 163 -1.49 -12.04 -24.60
N ALA A 164 -1.51 -11.62 -23.33
CA ALA A 164 -0.41 -10.88 -22.72
C ALA A 164 0.82 -11.77 -22.49
N THR A 165 0.61 -13.04 -22.12
CA THR A 165 1.70 -14.02 -21.95
C THR A 165 2.27 -14.47 -23.30
N ALA A 166 1.41 -14.73 -24.30
CA ALA A 166 1.84 -15.22 -25.62
C ALA A 166 2.56 -14.16 -26.47
N LEU A 167 2.15 -12.88 -26.38
CA LEU A 167 2.78 -11.78 -27.13
C LEU A 167 3.95 -11.14 -26.38
N GLY A 168 3.98 -11.23 -25.04
CA GLY A 168 5.02 -10.64 -24.20
C GLY A 168 6.27 -11.50 -24.02
N GLY A 169 6.17 -12.82 -24.20
CA GLY A 169 7.30 -13.76 -24.16
C GLY A 169 8.22 -13.65 -22.92
N LEU A 170 9.49 -14.01 -23.08
CA LEU A 170 10.51 -13.93 -22.03
C LEU A 170 10.79 -12.49 -21.56
N GLY A 171 10.57 -11.48 -22.40
CA GLY A 171 10.75 -10.07 -22.05
C GLY A 171 9.79 -9.59 -20.97
N ARG A 172 8.54 -10.05 -21.01
CA ARG A 172 7.52 -9.72 -19.99
C ARG A 172 7.81 -10.41 -18.66
N LEU A 173 8.30 -11.65 -18.68
CA LEU A 173 8.74 -12.33 -17.46
C LEU A 173 9.94 -11.63 -16.82
N LYS A 174 10.92 -11.19 -17.62
CA LYS A 174 12.07 -10.40 -17.15
C LYS A 174 11.62 -9.09 -16.49
N SER A 175 10.74 -8.32 -17.14
CA SER A 175 10.20 -7.07 -16.57
C SER A 175 9.48 -7.30 -15.24
N LYS A 176 8.66 -8.34 -15.13
CA LYS A 176 7.99 -8.68 -13.85
C LYS A 176 8.99 -8.99 -12.73
N LEU A 177 10.08 -9.69 -13.06
CA LEU A 177 11.15 -10.00 -12.09
C LEU A 177 11.92 -8.73 -11.71
N GLU A 178 12.25 -7.87 -12.66
CA GLU A 178 12.90 -6.58 -12.40
C GLU A 178 12.05 -5.69 -11.50
N ASP A 179 10.74 -5.60 -11.74
CA ASP A 179 9.83 -4.83 -10.88
C ASP A 179 9.79 -5.39 -9.45
N LYS A 180 9.76 -6.72 -9.29
CA LYS A 180 9.79 -7.35 -7.96
C LYS A 180 11.10 -7.06 -7.24
N VAL A 181 12.23 -7.12 -7.95
CA VAL A 181 13.54 -6.77 -7.40
C VAL A 181 13.58 -5.31 -7.01
N PHE A 182 13.04 -4.40 -7.83
CA PHE A 182 12.97 -2.97 -7.51
C PHE A 182 12.08 -2.70 -6.30
N THR A 183 10.89 -3.28 -6.23
CA THR A 183 9.99 -3.14 -5.06
C THR A 183 10.62 -3.73 -3.80
N SER A 184 11.32 -4.86 -3.90
CA SER A 184 12.04 -5.44 -2.77
C SER A 184 13.20 -4.55 -2.30
N ALA A 185 13.99 -4.02 -3.23
CA ALA A 185 15.15 -3.18 -2.92
C ALA A 185 14.75 -1.81 -2.35
N THR A 186 13.67 -1.22 -2.84
CA THR A 186 13.25 0.15 -2.49
C THR A 186 12.17 0.18 -1.41
N GLY A 187 11.41 -0.91 -1.24
CA GLY A 187 10.19 -0.95 -0.44
C GLY A 187 9.04 -0.12 -1.04
N TYR A 188 9.20 0.37 -2.28
CA TYR A 188 8.17 1.08 -3.03
C TYR A 188 7.52 0.14 -4.03
N ASP A 189 6.23 -0.09 -3.83
CA ASP A 189 5.38 -0.75 -4.80
C ASP A 189 5.06 0.25 -5.92
N SER A 190 5.84 0.19 -7.00
CA SER A 190 5.55 0.99 -8.18
C SER A 190 4.30 0.47 -8.90
N ASP A 191 4.05 -0.85 -8.89
CA ASP A 191 3.42 -1.52 -10.03
C ASP A 191 2.68 -2.86 -9.75
N ILE A 192 2.30 -3.21 -8.51
CA ILE A 192 1.61 -4.49 -8.23
C ILE A 192 0.18 -4.57 -8.78
N ASP A 193 -0.44 -3.43 -9.14
CA ASP A 193 -1.84 -3.38 -9.53
C ASP A 193 -2.13 -4.13 -10.84
N PRO A 194 -3.06 -5.11 -10.86
CA PRO A 194 -3.40 -5.83 -12.08
C PRO A 194 -4.30 -5.02 -13.03
N GLU A 195 -4.99 -3.99 -12.54
CA GLU A 195 -5.92 -3.21 -13.37
C GLU A 195 -5.17 -2.48 -14.50
N GLY A 196 -5.69 -2.58 -15.73
CA GLY A 196 -5.09 -1.92 -16.90
C GLY A 196 -3.80 -2.58 -17.44
N ARG A 197 -3.24 -3.62 -16.80
CA ARG A 197 -1.93 -4.20 -17.15
C ARG A 197 -1.96 -5.54 -17.92
N GLY A 198 -3.07 -5.79 -18.61
CA GLY A 198 -3.25 -7.03 -19.37
C GLY A 198 -3.76 -8.21 -18.52
N TYR A 199 -4.26 -7.95 -17.33
CA TYR A 199 -4.99 -8.95 -16.52
C TYR A 199 -6.49 -8.86 -16.81
N LYS A 200 -7.18 -9.97 -16.61
CA LYS A 200 -8.64 -10.08 -16.69
C LYS A 200 -9.16 -10.36 -15.28
N LYS A 201 -10.13 -9.55 -14.85
CA LYS A 201 -10.94 -9.81 -13.65
C LYS A 201 -11.73 -11.10 -13.85
N THR A 202 -11.67 -12.01 -12.89
CA THR A 202 -12.49 -13.21 -12.87
C THR A 202 -13.81 -12.95 -12.14
N ASP A 203 -14.77 -13.85 -12.31
CA ASP A 203 -16.07 -13.75 -11.64
C ASP A 203 -16.01 -14.24 -10.17
N ASP A 204 -14.89 -14.86 -9.78
CA ASP A 204 -14.58 -15.26 -8.41
C ASP A 204 -14.46 -14.03 -7.50
N LYS A 205 -15.43 -13.88 -6.60
CA LYS A 205 -15.53 -12.83 -5.59
C LYS A 205 -15.65 -13.44 -4.21
N ASP A 206 -15.00 -12.80 -3.25
CA ASP A 206 -14.99 -13.19 -1.84
C ASP A 206 -14.82 -11.93 -0.96
N GLU A 207 -14.62 -12.13 0.34
CA GLU A 207 -14.33 -11.05 1.27
C GLU A 207 -12.94 -11.23 1.86
N ILE A 208 -12.21 -10.12 2.00
CA ILE A 208 -10.92 -10.09 2.71
C ILE A 208 -11.11 -9.34 4.02
N LYS A 209 -10.84 -10.00 5.14
CA LYS A 209 -11.06 -9.44 6.48
C LYS A 209 -9.74 -8.91 7.03
N LEU A 210 -9.69 -7.60 7.22
CA LEU A 210 -8.60 -6.90 7.90
C LEU A 210 -9.01 -6.67 9.37
N THR A 211 -8.32 -7.33 10.29
CA THR A 211 -8.63 -7.27 11.73
C THR A 211 -7.42 -6.86 12.54
N THR A 212 -7.66 -6.25 13.70
CA THR A 212 -6.62 -5.79 14.64
C THR A 212 -5.53 -4.93 13.97
N GLY A 213 -5.92 -4.11 12.99
CA GLY A 213 -5.00 -3.27 12.23
C GLY A 213 -4.48 -2.12 13.07
N VAL A 214 -3.16 -2.01 13.17
CA VAL A 214 -2.46 -0.91 13.84
C VAL A 214 -1.32 -0.45 12.95
N PHE A 215 -1.35 0.81 12.52
CA PHE A 215 -0.22 1.46 11.89
C PHE A 215 0.37 2.53 12.79
N LYS A 216 1.68 2.72 12.70
CA LYS A 216 2.46 3.74 13.37
C LYS A 216 3.34 4.41 12.34
N LEU A 217 3.16 5.72 12.18
CA LEU A 217 3.89 6.54 11.23
C LEU A 217 4.66 7.62 11.95
N LYS A 218 5.96 7.71 11.69
CA LYS A 218 6.80 8.80 12.16
C LYS A 218 6.35 10.09 11.52
N PHE A 219 6.09 11.07 12.37
CA PHE A 219 5.64 12.39 11.98
C PHE A 219 6.72 13.39 12.39
N GLU A 220 7.65 13.63 11.47
CA GLU A 220 8.57 14.76 11.59
C GLU A 220 7.80 16.03 11.22
N LYS A 221 7.87 17.01 12.12
CA LYS A 221 7.32 18.35 11.95
C LYS A 221 8.25 19.17 11.07
#